data_AF-A0A930HSL7-F1
#
_entry.id   AF-A0A930HSL7-F1
#
_cell.length_a   1.000
_cell.length_b   1.000
_cell.length_c   1.000
_cell.angle_alpha   90.00
_cell.angle_beta   90.00
_cell.angle_gamma   90.00
#
_symmetry.space_group_name_H-M   'P 1'
#
loop_
_entity.id
_entity.type
_entity.pdbx_description
1 polymer ?
#
loop_
_entity_poly.entity_id
_entity_poly.type
_entity_poly.pdbx_seq_one_letter_code
_entity_poly.pdbx_strand_id
1 'polypeptide(L)'
;MVNDELFRRRWLIIGLTFAIVTIFIIRLFTLQVASNDYKRRAENNAYFILSTIPSRGVIYDRKGQLLVANRPIYDLMIVNHEAKGKLDTTLLANTLGLPREEIVQKLTAVRDRSINRGYNPYTPQVFLSQLEPEEVGRFEEQLYKFPGFSVRSRTVRQYNYHNAAHLLGYLSEASLTDLERDSTIMR
;
A
#
# COMPACT_ATOMS: atom_id res chain seq x y z
N MET A 1 49.40 46.23 32.57
CA MET A 1 47.93 46.25 32.67
C MET A 1 47.40 45.16 31.76
N VAL A 2 46.92 44.06 32.33
CA VAL A 2 46.32 42.96 31.56
C VAL A 2 45.00 43.49 30.98
N ASN A 3 44.80 43.29 29.70
CA ASN A 3 43.77 43.96 28.91
C ASN A 3 42.38 43.40 29.30
N ASP A 4 41.70 44.03 30.27
CA ASP A 4 40.40 43.61 30.82
C ASP A 4 39.31 43.43 29.74
N GLU A 5 39.41 44.16 28.62
CA GLU A 5 38.53 43.97 27.46
C GLU A 5 38.69 42.59 26.81
N LEU A 6 39.93 42.10 26.65
CA LEU A 6 40.19 40.80 26.03
C LEU A 6 39.68 39.66 26.92
N PHE A 7 39.82 39.81 28.24
CA PHE A 7 39.31 38.84 29.21
C PHE A 7 37.77 38.81 29.20
N ARG A 8 37.11 39.97 29.20
CA ARG A 8 35.64 40.08 29.16
C ARG A 8 35.04 39.52 27.87
N ARG A 9 35.65 39.81 26.71
CA ARG A 9 35.24 39.25 25.41
C ARG A 9 35.38 37.73 25.37
N ARG A 10 36.44 37.17 25.96
CA ARG A 10 36.64 35.72 26.07
C ARG A 10 35.53 35.03 26.86
N TRP A 11 35.13 35.59 28.01
CA TRP A 11 34.03 35.04 28.81
C TRP A 11 32.68 35.12 28.09
N LEU A 12 32.43 36.20 27.35
CA LEU A 12 31.21 36.33 26.53
C LEU A 12 31.15 35.28 25.42
N ILE A 13 32.26 35.04 24.72
CA ILE A 13 32.33 34.02 23.67
C ILE A 13 32.11 32.62 24.26
N ILE A 14 32.76 32.31 25.39
CA ILE A 14 32.58 31.02 26.08
C ILE A 14 31.13 30.81 26.51
N GLY A 15 30.49 31.84 27.08
CA GLY A 15 29.08 31.78 27.48
C GLY A 15 28.15 31.56 26.29
N LEU A 16 28.41 32.23 25.16
CA LEU A 16 27.63 32.06 23.93
C LEU A 16 27.80 30.65 23.35
N THR A 17 29.03 30.14 23.27
CA THR A 17 29.30 28.77 22.80
C THR A 17 28.61 27.75 23.68
N PHE A 18 28.69 27.90 25.00
CA PHE A 18 28.05 26.98 25.94
C PHE A 18 26.51 27.00 25.83
N ALA A 19 25.92 28.19 25.62
CA ALA A 19 24.49 28.31 25.38
C ALA A 19 24.06 27.58 24.10
N ILE A 20 24.80 27.74 23.00
CA ILE A 20 24.52 27.05 21.73
C ILE A 20 24.61 25.52 21.90
N VAL A 21 25.67 25.03 22.56
CA VAL A 21 25.83 23.60 22.84
C VAL A 21 24.68 23.07 23.70
N THR A 22 24.27 23.81 24.72
CA THR A 22 23.15 23.43 25.59
C THR A 22 21.84 23.34 24.81
N ILE A 23 21.56 24.30 23.91
CA ILE A 23 20.40 24.25 23.03
C ILE A 23 20.42 23.00 22.14
N PHE A 24 21.58 22.64 21.57
CA PHE A 24 21.71 21.42 20.78
C PHE A 24 21.51 20.15 21.61
N ILE A 25 22.03 20.09 22.84
CA ILE A 25 21.81 18.95 23.75
C ILE A 25 20.33 18.78 24.06
N ILE A 26 19.64 19.87 24.42
CA ILE A 26 18.18 19.85 24.66
C ILE A 26 17.45 19.39 23.41
N ARG A 27 17.81 19.91 22.23
CA ARG A 27 17.19 19.49 20.97
C ARG A 27 17.40 18.00 20.71
N LEU A 28 18.61 17.48 20.88
CA LEU A 28 18.91 16.06 20.71
C LEU A 28 18.13 15.19 21.70
N PHE A 29 18.05 15.60 22.97
CA PHE A 29 17.27 14.89 23.98
C PHE A 29 15.79 14.85 23.62
N THR A 30 15.21 15.96 23.15
CA THR A 30 13.81 15.97 22.71
C THR A 30 13.58 15.04 21.53
N LEU A 31 14.50 15.01 20.57
CA LEU A 31 14.37 14.15 19.37
C LEU A 31 14.53 12.67 19.69
N GLN A 32 15.41 12.30 20.63
CA GLN A 32 15.71 10.90 20.96
C GLN A 32 14.80 10.31 22.05
N VAL A 33 14.48 11.08 23.09
CA VAL A 33 13.79 10.58 24.30
C VAL A 33 12.34 11.02 24.34
N ALA A 34 12.04 12.27 24.00
CA ALA A 34 10.68 12.81 24.10
C ALA A 34 9.82 12.50 22.86
N SER A 35 10.42 12.31 21.68
CA SER A 35 9.70 12.03 20.44
C SER A 35 9.87 10.59 19.95
N ASN A 36 8.77 9.83 19.93
CA ASN A 36 8.72 8.52 19.30
C ASN A 36 8.62 8.58 17.76
N ASP A 37 8.48 9.78 17.18
CA ASP A 37 8.24 9.95 15.74
C ASP A 37 9.39 9.47 14.87
N TYR A 38 10.64 9.69 15.29
CA TYR A 38 11.80 9.22 14.54
C TYR A 38 11.95 7.71 14.60
N LYS A 39 11.61 7.10 15.74
CA LYS A 39 11.55 5.65 15.89
C LYS A 39 10.48 5.05 14.98
N ARG A 40 9.27 5.62 14.96
CA ARG A 40 8.19 5.21 14.03
C ARG A 40 8.60 5.37 12.56
N ARG A 41 9.29 6.45 12.18
CA ARG A 41 9.79 6.65 10.80
C ARG A 41 10.86 5.63 10.43
N ALA A 42 11.75 5.28 11.35
CA ALA A 42 12.75 4.23 11.14
C ALA A 42 12.09 2.85 11.01
N GLU A 43 11.10 2.55 11.86
CA GLU A 43 10.30 1.32 11.80
C GLU A 43 9.53 1.23 10.47
N ASN A 44 8.87 2.30 10.02
CA ASN A 44 8.15 2.33 8.74
C ASN A 44 9.06 2.17 7.51
N ASN A 45 10.36 2.50 7.63
CA ASN A 45 11.33 2.27 6.57
C ASN A 45 11.88 0.83 6.57
N ALA A 46 11.86 0.15 7.72
CA ALA A 46 12.40 -1.20 7.88
C ALA A 46 11.34 -2.30 7.71
N TYR A 47 10.08 -2.02 8.05
CA TYR A 47 9.00 -3.00 8.05
C TYR A 47 7.90 -2.65 7.05
N PHE A 48 7.59 -3.59 6.17
CA PHE A 48 6.40 -3.55 5.33
C PHE A 48 5.26 -4.30 6.03
N ILE A 49 4.27 -3.57 6.56
CA ILE A 49 3.14 -4.18 7.28
C ILE A 49 2.15 -4.75 6.26
N LEU A 50 2.08 -6.09 6.19
CA LEU A 50 1.09 -6.81 5.39
C LEU A 50 -0.14 -7.11 6.26
N SER A 51 -1.21 -6.33 6.10
CA SER A 51 -2.49 -6.64 6.76
C SER A 51 -3.16 -7.82 6.07
N THR A 52 -3.24 -8.95 6.76
CA THR A 52 -3.97 -10.14 6.29
C THR A 52 -5.44 -10.02 6.66
N ILE A 53 -6.31 -9.91 5.65
CA ILE A 53 -7.75 -9.81 5.87
C ILE A 53 -8.29 -11.19 6.26
N PRO A 54 -8.98 -11.32 7.42
CA PRO A 54 -9.58 -12.59 7.80
C PRO A 54 -10.73 -12.98 6.87
N SER A 55 -10.92 -14.28 6.66
CA SER A 55 -12.09 -14.78 5.91
C SER A 55 -13.37 -14.54 6.70
N ARG A 56 -14.44 -14.12 6.01
CA ARG A 56 -15.77 -13.93 6.60
C ARG A 56 -16.49 -15.26 6.81
N GLY A 57 -17.44 -15.33 7.75
CA GLY A 57 -18.26 -16.53 7.96
C GLY A 57 -19.08 -16.92 6.73
N VAL A 58 -19.32 -18.22 6.55
CA VAL A 58 -20.14 -18.76 5.46
C VAL A 58 -21.62 -18.79 5.90
N ILE A 59 -22.55 -18.46 5.01
CA ILE A 59 -24.00 -18.44 5.33
C ILE A 59 -24.69 -19.61 4.65
N TYR A 60 -25.43 -20.38 5.44
CA TYR A 60 -26.23 -21.53 4.99
C TYR A 60 -27.71 -21.30 5.27
N ASP A 61 -28.56 -21.89 4.43
CA ASP A 61 -29.99 -22.05 4.72
C ASP A 61 -30.22 -23.15 5.78
N ARG A 62 -31.43 -23.22 6.36
CA ARG A 62 -31.90 -24.28 7.25
C ARG A 62 -31.65 -25.70 6.70
N LYS A 63 -31.67 -25.87 5.38
CA LYS A 63 -31.40 -27.15 4.71
C LYS A 63 -29.91 -27.43 4.47
N GLY A 64 -29.01 -26.59 4.97
CA GLY A 64 -27.57 -26.70 4.74
C GLY A 64 -27.11 -26.26 3.35
N GLN A 65 -27.96 -25.59 2.57
CA GLN A 65 -27.57 -25.06 1.27
C GLN A 65 -26.72 -23.80 1.43
N LEU A 66 -25.60 -23.74 0.71
CA LEU A 66 -24.66 -22.62 0.74
C LEU A 66 -25.27 -21.40 0.03
N LEU A 67 -25.64 -20.38 0.81
CA LEU A 67 -26.22 -19.14 0.28
C LEU A 67 -25.15 -18.10 -0.05
N VAL A 68 -24.19 -17.92 0.86
CA VAL A 68 -23.13 -16.92 0.70
C VAL A 68 -21.79 -17.48 1.11
N ALA A 69 -20.84 -17.44 0.18
CA ALA A 69 -19.51 -17.99 0.32
C ALA A 69 -18.43 -16.93 0.04
N ASN A 70 -17.20 -17.31 0.35
CA ASN A 70 -16.01 -16.55 0.01
C ASN A 70 -15.34 -17.25 -1.17
N ARG A 71 -15.13 -16.52 -2.27
CA ARG A 71 -14.40 -17.01 -3.44
C ARG A 71 -13.02 -16.34 -3.48
N PRO A 72 -11.92 -17.10 -3.59
CA PRO A 72 -10.62 -16.52 -3.86
C PRO A 72 -10.61 -15.98 -5.29
N ILE A 73 -10.13 -14.77 -5.44
CA ILE A 73 -9.83 -14.17 -6.73
C ILE A 73 -8.47 -13.48 -6.62
N TYR A 74 -7.88 -13.18 -7.77
CA TYR A 74 -6.53 -12.65 -7.82
C TYR A 74 -6.52 -11.32 -8.55
N ASP A 75 -5.69 -10.40 -8.07
CA ASP A 75 -5.38 -9.18 -8.78
C ASP A 75 -3.93 -9.24 -9.25
N LEU A 76 -3.71 -8.88 -10.50
CA LEU A 76 -2.38 -8.72 -11.06
C LEU A 76 -1.91 -7.29 -10.77
N MET A 77 -0.85 -7.18 -9.98
CA MET A 77 -0.25 -5.93 -9.56
C MET A 77 0.96 -5.60 -10.43
N ILE A 78 1.24 -4.30 -10.62
CA ILE A 78 2.41 -3.78 -11.33
C ILE A 78 3.15 -2.72 -10.51
N VAL A 79 4.47 -2.87 -10.39
CA VAL A 79 5.40 -1.84 -9.93
C VAL A 79 6.02 -1.20 -11.16
N ASN A 80 5.52 -0.02 -11.53
CA ASN A 80 5.89 0.64 -12.79
C ASN A 80 7.38 0.97 -12.90
N HIS A 81 8.05 1.25 -11.78
CA HIS A 81 9.49 1.48 -11.76
C HIS A 81 10.29 0.24 -12.18
N GLU A 82 9.89 -0.94 -11.71
CA GLU A 82 10.57 -2.21 -12.00
C GLU A 82 10.29 -2.73 -13.42
N ALA A 83 9.07 -2.51 -13.91
CA ALA A 83 8.67 -2.87 -15.26
C ALA A 83 9.27 -1.97 -16.36
N LYS A 84 9.82 -0.80 -15.99
CA LYS A 84 10.29 0.22 -16.93
C LYS A 84 11.42 -0.31 -17.83
N GLY A 85 11.18 -0.30 -19.15
CA GLY A 85 12.19 -0.64 -20.16
C GLY A 85 12.49 -2.14 -20.30
N LYS A 86 11.80 -3.01 -19.56
CA LYS A 86 11.97 -4.47 -19.57
C LYS A 86 10.70 -5.23 -19.97
N LEU A 87 9.59 -4.51 -20.14
CA LEU A 87 8.28 -5.11 -20.41
C LEU A 87 8.07 -5.39 -21.91
N ASP A 88 7.90 -6.66 -22.26
CA ASP A 88 7.39 -7.06 -23.57
C ASP A 88 5.85 -7.06 -23.57
N THR A 89 5.26 -6.01 -24.14
CA THR A 89 3.80 -5.88 -24.27
C THR A 89 3.14 -6.94 -25.14
N THR A 90 3.88 -7.52 -26.11
CA THR A 90 3.32 -8.52 -27.02
C THR A 90 3.26 -9.88 -26.35
N LEU A 91 4.31 -10.26 -25.63
CA LEU A 91 4.30 -11.45 -24.80
C LEU A 91 3.24 -11.36 -23.70
N LEU A 92 3.13 -10.20 -23.02
CA LEU A 92 2.12 -9.98 -21.99
C LEU A 92 0.69 -10.14 -22.52
N ALA A 93 0.41 -9.62 -23.72
CA ALA A 93 -0.88 -9.76 -24.39
C ALA A 93 -1.23 -11.23 -24.64
N ASN A 94 -0.27 -12.00 -25.16
CA ASN A 94 -0.45 -13.42 -25.43
C ASN A 94 -0.64 -14.24 -24.14
N THR A 95 0.13 -13.96 -23.09
CA THR A 95 0.01 -14.70 -21.82
C THR A 95 -1.33 -14.43 -21.13
N LEU A 96 -1.82 -13.19 -21.16
CA LEU A 96 -3.09 -12.80 -20.54
C LEU A 96 -4.31 -13.06 -21.45
N GLY A 97 -4.10 -13.40 -22.74
CA GLY A 97 -5.18 -13.57 -23.70
C GLY A 97 -5.94 -12.27 -24.02
N LEU A 98 -5.32 -11.12 -23.80
CA LEU A 98 -5.91 -9.80 -24.03
C LEU A 98 -5.31 -9.13 -25.27
N PRO A 99 -6.08 -8.32 -26.02
CA PRO A 99 -5.53 -7.57 -27.14
C PRO A 99 -4.48 -6.56 -26.66
N ARG A 100 -3.46 -6.35 -27.49
CA ARG A 100 -2.32 -5.47 -27.15
C ARG A 100 -2.78 -4.03 -26.87
N GLU A 101 -3.78 -3.56 -27.59
CA GLU A 101 -4.35 -2.22 -27.43
C GLU A 101 -4.90 -2.04 -26.01
N GLU A 102 -5.61 -3.05 -25.48
CA GLU A 102 -6.16 -3.03 -24.13
C GLU A 102 -5.06 -3.02 -23.08
N ILE A 103 -3.98 -3.79 -23.28
CA ILE A 103 -2.82 -3.76 -22.38
C ILE A 103 -2.18 -2.38 -22.33
N VAL A 104 -1.96 -1.74 -23.47
CA VAL A 104 -1.36 -0.41 -23.54
C VAL A 104 -2.27 0.64 -22.87
N GLN A 105 -3.58 0.54 -23.08
CA GLN A 105 -4.56 1.39 -22.41
C GLN A 105 -4.51 1.22 -20.89
N LYS A 106 -4.52 -0.02 -20.38
CA LYS A 106 -4.43 -0.29 -18.94
C LYS A 106 -3.11 0.19 -18.34
N LEU A 107 -1.97 -0.04 -19.01
CA LEU A 107 -0.67 0.46 -18.57
C LEU A 107 -0.66 1.99 -18.48
N THR A 108 -1.32 2.66 -19.40
CA THR A 108 -1.44 4.13 -19.39
C THR A 108 -2.37 4.59 -18.26
N ALA A 109 -3.52 3.94 -18.09
CA ALA A 109 -4.50 4.24 -17.05
C ALA A 109 -3.94 4.07 -15.64
N VAL A 110 -3.12 3.04 -15.39
CA VAL A 110 -2.45 2.83 -14.10
C VAL A 110 -1.52 4.00 -13.75
N ARG A 111 -0.87 4.60 -14.76
CA ARG A 111 0.10 5.71 -14.61
C ARG A 111 -0.57 7.08 -14.56
N ASP A 112 -1.81 7.17 -15.04
CA ASP A 112 -2.59 8.40 -15.01
C ASP A 112 -3.06 8.70 -13.58
N ARG A 113 -2.58 9.82 -13.02
CA ARG A 113 -2.92 10.26 -11.67
C ARG A 113 -4.37 10.75 -11.54
N SER A 114 -5.02 11.08 -12.64
CA SER A 114 -6.45 11.45 -12.65
C SER A 114 -7.32 10.24 -12.31
N ILE A 115 -6.98 9.09 -12.92
CA ILE A 115 -7.67 7.82 -12.74
C ILE A 115 -7.19 7.14 -11.45
N ASN A 116 -5.88 7.08 -11.25
CA ASN A 116 -5.23 6.49 -10.09
C ASN A 116 -4.64 7.58 -9.17
N ARG A 117 -5.49 8.18 -8.33
CA ARG A 117 -5.11 9.27 -7.42
C ARG A 117 -3.99 8.88 -6.44
N GLY A 118 -3.86 7.59 -6.12
CA GLY A 118 -2.84 7.02 -5.25
C GLY A 118 -1.58 6.54 -5.99
N TYR A 119 -1.41 6.88 -7.26
CA TYR A 119 -0.30 6.38 -8.07
C TYR A 119 1.07 6.76 -7.48
N ASN A 120 1.86 5.73 -7.18
CA ASN A 120 3.28 5.85 -6.88
C ASN A 120 4.06 4.79 -7.68
N PRO A 121 5.07 5.19 -8.48
CA PRO A 121 5.82 4.29 -9.35
C PRO A 121 6.59 3.18 -8.61
N TYR A 122 6.89 3.37 -7.33
CA TYR A 122 7.63 2.42 -6.49
C TYR A 122 6.73 1.47 -5.70
N THR A 123 5.41 1.65 -5.79
CA THR A 123 4.44 0.82 -5.05
C THR A 123 3.67 -0.08 -6.00
N PRO A 124 3.25 -1.29 -5.58
CA PRO A 124 2.38 -2.13 -6.38
C PRO A 124 1.03 -1.45 -6.64
N GLN A 125 0.65 -1.36 -7.91
CA GLN A 125 -0.63 -0.81 -8.37
C GLN A 125 -1.45 -1.90 -9.05
N VAL A 126 -2.78 -1.89 -8.92
CA VAL A 126 -3.63 -2.89 -9.58
C VAL A 126 -3.60 -2.68 -11.10
N PHE A 127 -3.15 -3.67 -11.85
CA PHE A 127 -3.15 -3.67 -13.32
C PHE A 127 -4.38 -4.37 -13.90
N LEU A 128 -4.66 -5.58 -13.40
CA LEU A 128 -5.89 -6.32 -13.67
C LEU A 128 -6.46 -6.83 -12.35
N SER A 129 -7.79 -6.84 -12.25
CA SER A 129 -8.50 -7.27 -11.05
C SER A 129 -9.47 -8.39 -11.38
N GLN A 130 -9.79 -9.23 -10.38
CA GLN A 130 -10.79 -10.30 -10.52
C GLN A 130 -10.40 -11.40 -11.51
N LEU A 131 -9.12 -11.76 -11.53
CA LEU A 131 -8.65 -12.92 -12.29
C LEU A 131 -9.03 -14.21 -11.56
N GLU A 132 -9.50 -15.18 -12.34
CA GLU A 132 -9.82 -16.50 -11.83
C GLU A 132 -8.55 -17.32 -11.53
N PRO A 133 -8.60 -18.27 -10.58
CA PRO A 133 -7.45 -19.10 -10.23
C PRO A 133 -6.79 -19.77 -11.44
N GLU A 134 -7.58 -20.22 -12.42
CA GLU A 134 -7.08 -20.89 -13.62
C GLU A 134 -6.35 -19.95 -14.57
N GLU A 135 -6.77 -18.68 -14.64
CA GLU A 135 -6.12 -17.66 -15.47
C GLU A 135 -4.79 -17.23 -14.85
N VAL A 136 -4.79 -17.04 -13.54
CA VAL A 136 -3.59 -16.68 -12.78
C VAL A 136 -2.59 -17.80 -12.76
N GLY A 137 -3.01 -19.07 -12.63
CA GLY A 137 -2.09 -20.21 -12.67
C GLY A 137 -1.25 -20.23 -13.95
N ARG A 138 -1.86 -19.97 -15.12
CA ARG A 138 -1.13 -19.86 -16.39
C ARG A 138 -0.16 -18.67 -16.42
N PHE A 139 -0.55 -17.55 -15.84
CA PHE A 139 0.29 -16.35 -15.79
C PHE A 139 1.46 -16.51 -14.79
N GLU A 140 1.23 -17.14 -13.64
CA GLU A 140 2.24 -17.37 -12.59
C GLU A 140 3.42 -18.18 -13.10
N GLU A 141 3.19 -19.19 -13.95
CA GLU A 141 4.27 -19.96 -14.59
C GLU A 141 5.24 -19.08 -15.40
N GLN A 142 4.75 -17.96 -15.95
CA GLN A 142 5.51 -17.04 -16.77
C GLN A 142 5.88 -15.74 -16.04
N LEU A 143 5.50 -15.60 -14.77
CA LEU A 143 5.68 -14.37 -13.99
C LEU A 143 7.14 -13.92 -13.94
N TYR A 144 8.08 -14.87 -13.94
CA TYR A 144 9.52 -14.60 -13.96
C TYR A 144 9.98 -13.78 -15.19
N LYS A 145 9.21 -13.80 -16.28
CA LYS A 145 9.49 -13.02 -17.51
C LYS A 145 9.03 -11.56 -17.40
N PHE A 146 8.20 -11.23 -16.41
CA PHE A 146 7.56 -9.93 -16.26
C PHE A 146 8.03 -9.24 -14.96
N PRO A 147 9.24 -8.64 -14.95
CA PRO A 147 9.73 -7.93 -13.78
C PRO A 147 8.78 -6.79 -13.39
N GLY A 148 8.54 -6.64 -12.08
CA GLY A 148 7.59 -5.67 -11.54
C GLY A 148 6.14 -6.14 -11.51
N PHE A 149 5.79 -7.29 -12.08
CA PHE A 149 4.47 -7.89 -11.91
C PHE A 149 4.43 -8.82 -10.70
N SER A 150 3.34 -8.80 -9.96
CA SER A 150 3.10 -9.72 -8.84
C SER A 150 1.62 -10.04 -8.72
N VAL A 151 1.32 -11.22 -8.19
CA VAL A 151 -0.06 -11.67 -7.97
C VAL A 151 -0.45 -11.39 -6.53
N ARG A 152 -1.60 -10.76 -6.33
CA ARG A 152 -2.19 -10.53 -5.01
C ARG A 152 -3.46 -11.35 -4.86
N SER A 153 -3.46 -12.29 -3.92
CA SER A 153 -4.68 -13.01 -3.55
C SER A 153 -5.61 -12.12 -2.75
N ARG A 154 -6.90 -12.15 -3.09
CA ARG A 154 -7.97 -11.54 -2.31
C ARG A 154 -9.19 -12.45 -2.30
N THR A 155 -10.15 -12.13 -1.44
CA THR A 155 -11.38 -12.89 -1.31
C THR A 155 -12.56 -11.98 -1.57
N VAL A 156 -13.45 -12.39 -2.48
CA VAL A 156 -14.73 -11.71 -2.71
C VAL A 156 -15.90 -12.55 -2.23
N ARG A 157 -17.00 -11.87 -1.95
CA ARG A 157 -18.23 -12.51 -1.51
C ARG A 157 -18.99 -13.02 -2.74
N GLN A 158 -19.25 -14.32 -2.76
CA GLN A 158 -20.06 -14.97 -3.79
C GLN A 158 -21.43 -15.28 -3.21
N TYR A 159 -22.48 -14.80 -3.88
CA TYR A 159 -23.87 -15.05 -3.52
C TYR A 159 -24.42 -16.12 -4.47
N ASN A 160 -24.65 -17.32 -3.95
CA ASN A 160 -25.15 -18.45 -4.75
C ASN A 160 -26.67 -18.40 -4.93
N TYR A 161 -27.35 -17.53 -4.20
CA TYR A 161 -28.80 -17.33 -4.28
C TYR A 161 -29.12 -15.96 -4.87
N HIS A 162 -29.84 -15.95 -5.99
CA HIS A 162 -30.02 -14.76 -6.84
C HIS A 162 -31.04 -13.75 -6.29
N ASN A 163 -32.07 -14.21 -5.56
CA ASN A 163 -33.27 -13.41 -5.28
C ASN A 163 -33.42 -12.99 -3.80
N ALA A 164 -32.33 -12.90 -3.03
CA ALA A 164 -32.37 -12.60 -1.59
C ALA A 164 -31.57 -11.36 -1.19
N ALA A 165 -31.34 -10.41 -2.11
CA ALA A 165 -30.53 -9.21 -1.86
C ALA A 165 -31.02 -8.38 -0.66
N HIS A 166 -32.35 -8.23 -0.47
CA HIS A 166 -32.91 -7.49 0.67
C HIS A 166 -32.69 -8.20 2.02
N LEU A 167 -32.61 -9.54 2.01
CA LEU A 167 -32.44 -10.34 3.23
C LEU A 167 -30.95 -10.54 3.57
N LEU A 168 -30.14 -10.87 2.57
CA LEU A 168 -28.71 -11.16 2.72
C LEU A 168 -27.83 -9.92 2.65
N GLY A 169 -28.35 -8.82 2.10
CA GLY A 169 -27.58 -7.62 1.78
C GLY A 169 -26.60 -7.84 0.63
N TYR A 170 -25.71 -6.87 0.46
CA TYR A 170 -24.61 -6.89 -0.51
C TYR A 170 -23.33 -6.37 0.15
N LEU A 171 -22.19 -6.69 -0.46
CA LEU A 171 -20.90 -6.15 -0.06
C LEU A 171 -20.41 -5.18 -1.14
N SER A 172 -20.01 -3.98 -0.72
CA SER A 172 -19.36 -2.99 -1.59
C SER A 172 -17.99 -2.60 -1.05
N GLU A 173 -17.21 -1.91 -1.87
CA GLU A 173 -16.03 -1.20 -1.40
C GLU A 173 -16.43 -0.17 -0.33
N ALA A 174 -15.55 0.06 0.64
CA ALA A 174 -15.82 0.97 1.74
C ALA A 174 -15.83 2.41 1.22
N SER A 175 -16.89 3.16 1.51
CA SER A 175 -16.96 4.57 1.18
C SER A 175 -16.18 5.42 2.19
N LEU A 176 -15.84 6.66 1.83
CA LEU A 176 -15.20 7.59 2.77
C LEU A 176 -16.02 7.75 4.06
N THR A 177 -17.35 7.80 3.93
CA THR A 177 -18.28 7.84 5.07
C THR A 177 -18.18 6.61 5.96
N ASP A 178 -17.95 5.43 5.39
CA ASP A 178 -17.76 4.19 6.16
C ASP A 178 -16.42 4.21 6.91
N LEU A 179 -15.36 4.73 6.26
CA LEU A 179 -14.05 4.89 6.90
C LEU A 179 -14.10 5.89 8.07
N GLU A 180 -14.83 7.00 7.92
CA GLU A 180 -14.98 8.02 8.98
C GLU A 180 -15.75 7.48 10.18
N ARG A 181 -16.68 6.54 9.96
CA ARG A 181 -17.43 5.87 11.03
C ARG A 181 -16.59 4.84 11.78
N ASP A 182 -15.55 4.29 11.14
CA ASP A 182 -14.69 3.27 11.75
C ASP A 182 -13.45 3.89 12.42
N SER A 183 -13.57 4.12 13.73
CA SER A 183 -12.49 4.62 14.58
C SER A 183 -11.23 3.74 14.62
N THR A 184 -11.29 2.48 14.16
CA THR A 184 -10.15 1.56 14.17
C THR A 184 -9.24 1.70 12.94
N ILE A 185 -9.76 2.22 11.82
CA ILE A 185 -9.01 2.33 10.56
C ILE A 185 -8.27 3.68 10.44
N MET A 186 -8.80 4.77 11.01
CA MET A 186 -8.21 6.12 10.94
C MET A 186 -7.22 6.46 12.11
N ARG A 187 -6.46 5.49 12.61
CA ARG A 187 -5.47 5.71 13.70
C ARG A 187 -4.05 6.03 13.22
#